data_AF-A0AAF0TA65-F1
#
_entry.id   AF-A0AAF0TA65-F1
#
_cell.length_a   1.000
_cell.length_b   1.000
_cell.length_c   1.000
_cell.angle_alpha   90.00
_cell.angle_beta   90.00
_cell.angle_gamma   90.00
#
_symmetry.space_group_name_H-M   'P 1'
#
loop_
_entity.id
_entity.type
_entity.pdbx_description
1 polymer ?
#
loop_
_entity_poly.entity_id
_entity_poly.type
_entity_poly.pdbx_seq_one_letter_code
_entity_poly.pdbx_strand_id
1 'polypeptide(L)'
;MLDDMIITDSDENGIEQPKNLLKSTFKMKGLRMLTYFVGLKVEYLQDGIMLNQRKYAEDLVIQACLSDHKVAHTPKETNVKYKDDNGDPLEESTLYQRVIGCLNYLTNKT
;
A
#
# COMPACT_ATOMS: atom_id res chain seq x y z
N MET A 1 12.23 12.52 -3.10
CA MET A 1 11.01 11.74 -3.37
C MET A 1 11.42 10.62 -4.32
N LEU A 2 11.08 9.37 -4.00
CA LEU A 2 11.28 8.25 -4.93
C LEU A 2 9.92 8.06 -5.61
N ASP A 3 9.84 8.46 -6.87
CA ASP A 3 8.64 8.29 -7.67
C ASP A 3 8.78 7.01 -8.49
N ASP A 4 7.90 6.04 -8.22
CA ASP A 4 7.76 4.85 -9.05
C ASP A 4 6.90 5.21 -10.27
N MET A 5 7.25 4.69 -11.45
CA MET A 5 6.46 4.88 -12.68
C MET A 5 6.32 3.57 -13.46
N ILE A 6 5.11 3.31 -13.97
CA ILE A 6 4.82 2.21 -14.89
C ILE A 6 4.69 2.76 -16.30
N ILE A 7 5.32 2.10 -17.26
CA ILE A 7 5.16 2.34 -18.70
C ILE A 7 4.50 1.09 -19.28
N THR A 8 3.38 1.26 -19.98
CA THR A 8 2.65 0.18 -20.65
C THR A 8 2.36 0.59 -22.10
N ASP A 9 2.56 -0.33 -23.02
CA ASP A 9 2.10 -0.20 -24.40
C ASP A 9 1.78 -1.60 -24.96
N SER A 10 0.97 -1.65 -26.01
CA SER A 10 0.72 -2.87 -26.76
C SER A 10 1.84 -3.22 -27.74
N ASP A 11 2.71 -2.26 -28.07
CA ASP A 11 3.89 -2.44 -28.93
C ASP A 11 5.19 -2.17 -28.17
N GLU A 12 6.23 -2.95 -28.47
CA GLU A 12 7.52 -2.83 -27.80
C GLU A 12 8.18 -1.47 -28.06
N ASN A 13 8.00 -0.89 -29.25
CA ASN A 13 8.54 0.44 -29.55
C ASN A 13 7.86 1.54 -28.73
N GLY A 14 6.57 1.37 -28.43
CA GLY A 14 5.80 2.27 -27.57
C GLY A 14 6.29 2.27 -26.11
N ILE A 15 6.99 1.21 -25.68
CA ILE A 15 7.68 1.16 -24.39
C ILE A 15 9.11 1.72 -24.49
N GLU A 16 9.87 1.33 -25.50
CA GLU A 16 11.31 1.64 -25.61
C GLU A 16 11.59 3.14 -25.85
N GLN A 17 10.79 3.81 -26.68
CA GLN A 17 10.96 5.25 -26.93
C GLN A 17 10.83 6.12 -25.66
N PRO A 18 9.71 6.08 -24.91
CA PRO A 18 9.58 6.86 -23.69
C PRO A 18 10.59 6.41 -22.63
N LYS A 19 10.89 5.11 -22.54
CA LYS A 19 11.91 4.57 -21.65
C LYS A 19 13.30 5.19 -21.89
N ASN A 20 13.71 5.35 -23.14
CA ASN A 20 15.01 5.94 -23.48
C ASN A 20 15.02 7.46 -23.24
N LEU A 21 13.93 8.16 -23.55
CA LEU A 21 13.76 9.58 -23.25
C LEU A 21 13.83 9.87 -21.74
N LEU A 22 13.19 9.04 -20.94
CA LEU A 22 13.18 9.19 -19.48
C LEU A 22 14.54 8.86 -18.87
N LYS A 23 15.25 7.84 -19.39
CA LYS A 23 16.61 7.54 -18.97
C LYS A 23 17.62 8.64 -19.32
N SER A 24 17.42 9.36 -20.44
CA SER A 24 18.32 10.47 -20.81
C SER A 24 18.07 11.71 -19.96
N THR A 25 16.83 11.91 -19.52
CA THR A 25 16.42 13.10 -18.74
C THR A 25 16.59 12.89 -17.24
N PHE A 26 16.36 11.66 -16.74
CA PHE A 26 16.32 11.33 -15.33
C PHE A 26 17.30 10.21 -14.98
N LYS A 27 17.89 10.27 -13.78
CA LYS A 27 18.74 9.21 -13.24
C LYS A 27 17.87 8.02 -12.79
N MET A 28 17.49 7.18 -13.75
CA MET A 28 16.68 5.98 -13.49
C MET A 28 17.55 4.82 -13.00
N LYS A 29 17.08 4.07 -11.99
CA LYS A 29 17.65 2.77 -11.64
C LYS A 29 17.10 1.72 -12.61
N GLY A 30 17.92 0.72 -12.94
CA GLY A 30 17.63 -0.27 -14.00
C GLY A 30 16.19 -0.78 -13.99
N LEU A 31 15.51 -0.64 -15.12
CA LEU A 31 14.16 -1.11 -15.35
C LEU A 31 14.18 -2.64 -15.43
N ARG A 32 13.47 -3.28 -14.52
CA ARG A 32 13.28 -4.73 -14.46
C ARG A 32 11.80 -5.03 -14.68
N MET A 33 11.49 -6.31 -14.89
CA MET A 33 10.12 -6.79 -14.85
C MET A 33 9.43 -6.28 -13.58
N LEU A 34 8.23 -5.72 -13.74
CA LEU A 34 7.49 -5.09 -12.65
C LEU A 34 7.12 -6.16 -11.63
N THR A 35 7.76 -6.12 -10.48
CA THR A 35 7.51 -7.08 -9.37
C THR A 35 6.76 -6.41 -8.23
N TYR A 36 7.05 -5.13 -7.99
CA TYR A 36 6.36 -4.28 -7.05
C TYR A 36 6.17 -2.88 -7.61
N PHE A 37 5.04 -2.25 -7.29
CA PHE A 37 4.76 -0.85 -7.60
C PHE A 37 3.99 -0.21 -6.45
N VAL A 38 4.56 0.80 -5.78
CA VAL A 38 3.88 1.50 -4.67
C VAL A 38 3.29 0.52 -3.63
N GLY A 39 4.02 -0.53 -3.26
CA GLY A 39 3.55 -1.52 -2.29
C GLY A 39 2.51 -2.54 -2.82
N LEU A 40 2.14 -2.47 -4.09
CA LEU A 40 1.40 -3.52 -4.79
C LEU A 40 2.39 -4.56 -5.31
N LYS A 41 2.13 -5.83 -5.03
CA LYS A 41 2.79 -6.96 -5.68
C LYS A 41 2.12 -7.21 -7.02
N VAL A 42 2.95 -7.42 -8.04
CA VAL A 42 2.49 -7.76 -9.39
C VAL A 42 2.71 -9.26 -9.60
N GLU A 43 1.64 -9.96 -9.95
CA GLU A 43 1.66 -11.38 -10.26
C GLU A 43 1.23 -11.58 -11.72
N TYR A 44 2.09 -12.20 -12.50
CA TYR A 44 1.83 -12.52 -13.90
C TYR A 44 1.16 -13.89 -13.96
N LEU A 45 -0.09 -13.92 -14.43
CA LEU A 45 -0.90 -15.10 -14.65
C LEU A 45 -0.91 -15.46 -16.14
N GLN A 46 -1.39 -16.65 -16.50
CA GLN A 46 -1.49 -17.04 -17.91
C GLN A 46 -2.37 -16.09 -18.73
N ASP A 47 -3.45 -15.57 -18.12
CA ASP A 47 -4.44 -14.73 -18.80
C ASP A 47 -4.32 -13.24 -18.45
N GLY A 48 -3.23 -12.80 -17.82
CA GLY A 48 -3.02 -11.38 -17.52
C GLY A 48 -2.18 -11.09 -16.29
N ILE A 49 -2.42 -9.93 -15.70
CA ILE A 49 -1.67 -9.41 -14.55
C ILE A 49 -2.62 -9.20 -13.39
N MET A 50 -2.27 -9.73 -12.22
CA MET A 50 -2.97 -9.49 -10.96
C MET A 50 -2.13 -8.59 -10.07
N LEU A 51 -2.73 -7.50 -9.59
CA LEU A 51 -2.15 -6.63 -8.58
C LEU A 51 -2.75 -6.98 -7.22
N ASN A 52 -1.91 -7.18 -6.20
CA ASN A 52 -2.40 -7.43 -4.85
C ASN A 52 -1.52 -6.76 -3.78
N GLN A 53 -2.12 -6.46 -2.63
CA GLN A 53 -1.41 -5.87 -1.48
C GLN A 53 -1.18 -6.88 -0.36
N ARG A 54 -1.20 -8.19 -0.64
CA ARG A 54 -1.18 -9.23 0.40
C ARG A 54 0.01 -9.09 1.35
N LYS A 55 1.21 -8.88 0.80
CA LYS A 55 2.42 -8.67 1.60
C LYS A 55 2.32 -7.42 2.47
N TYR A 56 1.77 -6.32 1.93
CA TYR A 56 1.56 -5.10 2.70
C TYR A 56 0.58 -5.31 3.86
N ALA A 57 -0.50 -6.07 3.64
CA ALA A 57 -1.46 -6.44 4.68
C ALA A 57 -0.82 -7.32 5.77
N GLU A 58 -0.04 -8.33 5.38
CA GLU A 58 0.69 -9.21 6.30
C GLU A 58 1.70 -8.40 7.14
N ASP A 59 2.50 -7.54 6.49
CA ASP A 59 3.45 -6.66 7.17
C ASP A 59 2.76 -5.66 8.11
N LEU A 60 1.57 -5.15 7.75
CA LEU A 60 0.79 -4.25 8.59
C LEU A 60 0.30 -4.94 9.88
N VAL A 61 -0.19 -6.17 9.78
CA VAL A 61 -0.63 -6.95 10.96
C VAL A 61 0.53 -7.16 11.94
N ILE A 62 1.72 -7.48 11.40
CA ILE A 62 2.94 -7.65 12.21
C ILE A 62 3.34 -6.32 12.85
N GLN A 63 3.36 -5.21 12.09
CA GLN A 63 3.75 -3.89 12.60
C GLN A 63 2.80 -3.33 13.65
N ALA A 64 1.52 -3.64 13.55
CA ALA A 64 0.51 -3.21 14.52
C ALA A 64 0.54 -4.05 15.82
N CYS A 65 1.49 -4.99 15.97
CA CYS A 65 1.53 -5.98 17.05
C CYS A 65 0.19 -6.73 17.22
N LEU A 66 -0.59 -6.86 16.14
CA LEU A 66 -1.86 -7.59 16.10
C LEU A 66 -1.66 -9.10 15.88
N SER A 67 -0.40 -9.52 15.76
CA SER A 67 0.03 -10.91 15.61
C SER A 67 -0.16 -11.75 16.88
N ASP A 68 -0.18 -11.12 18.06
CA ASP A 68 -0.52 -11.80 19.32
C ASP A 68 -2.04 -11.71 19.53
N HIS A 69 -2.73 -12.74 19.05
CA HIS A 69 -4.18 -12.81 18.99
C HIS A 69 -4.87 -12.59 20.35
N LYS A 70 -5.52 -11.44 20.51
CA LYS A 70 -6.79 -11.34 21.22
C LYS A 70 -7.85 -10.92 20.21
N VAL A 71 -8.62 -11.89 19.72
CA VAL A 71 -9.87 -11.60 19.02
C VAL A 71 -10.71 -10.77 19.97
N ALA A 72 -11.00 -9.51 19.61
CA ALA A 72 -11.96 -8.73 20.34
C ALA A 72 -13.32 -9.42 20.17
N HIS A 73 -13.76 -10.15 21.20
CA HIS A 73 -15.05 -10.83 21.23
C HIS A 73 -16.24 -9.87 21.22
N THR A 74 -15.99 -8.57 21.34
CA THR A 74 -17.01 -7.54 21.35
C THR A 74 -17.22 -7.02 19.94
N PRO A 75 -18.39 -7.26 19.31
CA PRO A 75 -18.77 -6.53 18.12
C PRO A 75 -18.74 -5.03 18.44
N LYS A 76 -18.12 -4.22 17.58
CA LYS A 76 -18.08 -2.77 17.74
C LYS A 76 -19.51 -2.24 17.82
N GLU A 77 -19.94 -1.79 18.99
CA GLU A 77 -21.27 -1.22 19.17
C GLU A 77 -21.44 -0.03 18.21
N THR A 78 -22.37 -0.16 17.27
CA THR A 78 -22.57 0.79 16.17
C THR A 78 -23.28 2.08 16.63
N ASN A 79 -23.76 2.12 17.88
CA ASN A 79 -24.63 3.18 18.41
C ASN A 79 -24.05 3.95 19.61
N VAL A 80 -22.73 3.93 19.81
CA VAL A 80 -22.10 4.72 20.88
C VAL A 80 -21.99 6.18 20.46
N LYS A 81 -22.72 7.07 21.15
CA LYS A 81 -22.49 8.52 21.07
C LYS A 81 -21.27 8.86 21.92
N TYR A 82 -20.09 8.91 21.30
CA TYR A 82 -18.89 9.44 21.93
C TYR A 82 -19.11 10.94 22.19
N LYS A 83 -18.97 11.38 23.44
CA LYS A 83 -18.92 12.81 23.79
C LYS A 83 -17.45 13.24 23.71
N ASP A 84 -17.18 14.40 23.10
CA ASP A 84 -15.80 14.89 22.87
C ASP A 84 -14.97 15.09 24.15
N ASP A 85 -15.60 15.20 25.32
CA ASP A 85 -14.94 15.56 26.58
C ASP A 85 -14.48 14.39 27.46
N ASN A 86 -14.69 13.13 27.06
CA ASN A 86 -14.48 11.97 27.95
C ASN A 86 -13.34 11.04 27.51
N GLY A 87 -12.12 11.56 27.40
CA GLY A 87 -10.94 10.71 27.23
C GLY A 87 -9.64 11.45 27.51
N ASP A 88 -8.70 10.79 28.19
CA ASP A 88 -7.34 11.27 28.28
C ASP A 88 -6.72 11.31 26.87
N PRO A 89 -5.90 12.33 26.53
CA PRO A 89 -5.18 12.36 25.27
C PRO A 89 -4.39 11.06 25.08
N LEU A 90 -4.44 10.48 23.88
CA LEU A 90 -3.58 9.35 23.55
C LEU A 90 -2.11 9.78 23.72
N GLU A 91 -1.39 9.18 24.67
CA GLU A 91 0.03 9.49 24.93
C GLU A 91 0.87 9.35 23.66
N GLU A 92 0.56 8.38 22.80
CA GLU A 92 1.29 8.09 21.56
C GLU A 92 0.36 8.07 20.34
N SER A 93 -0.09 9.27 19.92
CA SER A 93 -0.92 9.45 18.72
C SER A 93 -0.26 8.95 17.43
N THR A 94 1.07 8.86 17.39
CA THR A 94 1.87 8.49 16.22
C THR A 94 1.58 7.07 15.72
N LEU A 95 1.47 6.10 16.62
CA LEU A 95 1.18 4.70 16.24
C LEU A 95 -0.24 4.59 15.67
N TYR A 96 -1.20 5.22 16.35
CA TYR A 96 -2.60 5.21 15.92
C TYR A 96 -2.77 5.85 14.54
N GLN A 97 -2.21 7.05 14.33
CA GLN A 97 -2.27 7.75 13.04
C GLN A 97 -1.57 6.95 11.93
N ARG A 98 -0.43 6.32 12.23
CA ARG A 98 0.27 5.45 11.28
C ARG A 98 -0.60 4.26 10.86
N VAL A 99 -1.22 3.57 11.83
CA VAL A 99 -2.10 2.42 11.55
C VAL A 99 -3.32 2.86 10.74
N ILE A 100 -3.95 3.98 11.07
CA ILE A 100 -5.06 4.53 10.28
C ILE A 100 -4.61 4.87 8.85
N GLY A 101 -3.44 5.48 8.69
CA GLY A 101 -2.86 5.77 7.37
C GLY A 101 -2.64 4.50 6.54
N CYS A 102 -2.07 3.46 7.16
CA CYS A 102 -1.86 2.17 6.51
C CYS A 102 -3.18 1.45 6.18
N LEU A 103 -4.17 1.48 7.06
CA LEU A 103 -5.49 0.91 6.82
C LEU A 103 -6.21 1.62 5.67
N ASN A 104 -6.19 2.96 5.66
CA ASN A 104 -6.76 3.75 4.57
C ASN A 104 -6.08 3.42 3.22
N TYR A 105 -4.76 3.19 3.24
CA TYR A 105 -4.03 2.75 2.05
C TYR A 105 -4.51 1.38 1.57
N LEU A 106 -4.74 0.44 2.50
CA LEU A 106 -5.19 -0.90 2.20
C LEU A 106 -6.62 -0.95 1.66
N THR A 107 -7.53 -0.11 2.19
CA THR A 107 -8.95 -0.15 1.81
C THR A 107 -9.30 0.68 0.58
N ASN A 108 -8.56 1.75 0.31
CA ASN A 108 -8.95 2.76 -0.70
C ASN A 108 -8.06 2.77 -1.96
N LYS A 109 -7.04 1.91 -2.06
CA LYS A 109 -6.14 1.83 -3.23
C LYS A 109 -6.14 0.45 -3.93
N THR A 110 -7.28 -0.22 -3.93
CA THR A 110 -7.54 -1.35 -4.85
C THR A 110 -8.35 -0.86 -6.03
#